data_AF-A0AA47NVD4-F1
#
_entry.id   AF-A0AA47NVD4-F1
#
_cell.length_a   1.000
_cell.length_b   1.000
_cell.length_c   1.000
_cell.angle_alpha   90.00
_cell.angle_beta   90.00
_cell.angle_gamma   90.00
#
_symmetry.space_group_name_H-M   'P 1'
#
loop_
_entity.id
_entity.type
_entity.pdbx_description
1 polymer ?
#
loop_
_entity_poly.entity_id
_entity_poly.type
_entity_poly.pdbx_seq_one_letter_code
_entity_poly.pdbx_strand_id
1 'polypeptide(L)'
;MAPCLGLIWRYRNYLLIALTPLVLLPLPLIIPGPEAKCGYAIILMALYWGTGCLPLPVTTLLPVILFPMMGVMKSSEVCSQYLTDSNMLFIGSMLVAIALEHWNLHMRIAFQVLLFVGLKPAL
;
A
#
# COMPACT_ATOMS: atom_id res chain seq x y z
N MET A 1 10.61 9.11 -35.45
CA MET A 1 9.33 9.09 -34.69
C MET A 1 9.21 7.94 -33.67
N ALA A 2 10.05 6.91 -33.72
CA ALA A 2 10.07 5.80 -32.74
C ALA A 2 10.80 6.02 -31.39
N PRO A 3 11.80 6.93 -31.23
CA PRO A 3 12.53 7.03 -29.95
C PRO A 3 11.73 7.78 -28.87
N CYS A 4 10.78 8.63 -29.25
CA CYS A 4 9.96 9.40 -28.31
C CYS A 4 8.96 8.53 -27.54
N LEU A 5 8.39 7.50 -28.20
CA LEU A 5 7.44 6.57 -27.58
C LEU A 5 8.11 5.67 -26.54
N GLY A 6 9.34 5.22 -26.78
CA GLY A 6 10.11 4.45 -25.80
C GLY A 6 10.50 5.27 -24.56
N LEU A 7 10.80 6.56 -24.76
CA LEU A 7 11.07 7.49 -23.65
C LEU A 7 9.81 7.74 -22.81
N ILE A 8 8.66 7.94 -23.46
CA ILE A 8 7.36 8.10 -22.81
C ILE A 8 6.96 6.84 -22.04
N TRP A 9 7.22 5.65 -22.58
CA TRP A 9 6.93 4.39 -21.88
C TRP A 9 7.85 4.15 -20.67
N ARG A 10 9.11 4.59 -20.78
CA ARG A 10 10.10 4.52 -19.69
C ARG A 10 9.86 5.58 -18.60
N TYR A 11 9.30 6.73 -18.96
CA TYR A 11 8.95 7.81 -18.04
C TYR A 11 7.46 7.84 -17.68
N ARG A 12 6.68 6.85 -18.14
CA ARG A 12 5.21 6.78 -17.98
C ARG A 12 4.80 6.89 -16.52
N ASN A 13 5.54 6.25 -15.63
CA ASN A 13 5.24 6.26 -14.21
C ASN A 13 5.47 7.66 -13.61
N TYR A 14 6.58 8.32 -13.94
CA TYR A 14 6.84 9.70 -13.49
C TYR A 14 5.83 10.70 -14.07
N LEU A 15 5.44 10.53 -15.33
CA LEU A 15 4.39 11.34 -15.97
C LEU A 15 3.03 11.11 -15.30
N LEU A 16 2.65 9.86 -15.00
CA LEU A 16 1.41 9.56 -14.29
C LEU A 16 1.41 10.15 -12.88
N ILE A 17 2.52 10.08 -12.14
CA ILE A 17 2.63 10.67 -10.79
C ILE A 17 2.44 12.18 -10.82
N ALA A 18 3.02 12.88 -11.80
CA ALA A 18 2.93 14.33 -11.90
C ALA A 18 1.61 14.82 -12.52
N LEU A 19 1.06 14.07 -13.47
CA LEU A 19 -0.09 14.48 -14.28
C LEU A 19 -1.42 14.17 -13.60
N THR A 20 -1.53 13.08 -12.83
CA THR A 20 -2.77 12.78 -12.09
C THR A 20 -3.15 13.84 -11.05
N PRO A 21 -2.27 14.37 -10.17
CA PRO A 21 -2.65 15.43 -9.24
C PRO A 21 -2.94 16.75 -9.97
N LEU A 22 -2.22 17.04 -11.07
CA LEU A 22 -2.44 18.23 -11.89
C LEU A 22 -3.82 18.22 -12.57
N VAL A 23 -4.23 17.09 -13.12
CA VAL A 23 -5.53 16.92 -13.79
C VAL A 23 -6.69 16.88 -12.80
N LEU A 24 -6.45 16.42 -11.57
CA LEU A 24 -7.47 16.34 -10.53
C LEU A 24 -7.58 17.63 -9.70
N LEU A 25 -6.59 18.55 -9.81
CA LEU A 25 -6.54 19.86 -9.14
C LEU A 25 -7.78 20.76 -9.35
N PRO A 26 -8.51 20.76 -10.49
CA PRO A 26 -9.73 21.55 -10.62
C PRO A 26 -10.89 21.08 -9.71
N LEU A 27 -10.91 19.82 -9.23
CA LEU A 27 -11.97 19.32 -8.33
C LEU A 27 -12.06 20.09 -7.00
N PRO A 28 -10.99 20.22 -6.21
CA PRO A 28 -11.03 20.96 -4.94
C PRO A 28 -11.14 22.49 -5.13
N LEU A 29 -10.90 23.01 -6.34
CA LEU A 29 -10.96 24.44 -6.66
C LEU A 29 -12.35 24.91 -7.11
N ILE A 30 -13.12 24.04 -7.77
CA ILE A 30 -14.45 24.37 -8.29
C ILE A 30 -15.54 24.21 -7.20
N ILE A 31 -15.36 23.30 -6.25
CA ILE A 31 -16.29 23.04 -5.15
C ILE A 31 -15.54 23.15 -3.81
N PRO A 32 -15.67 24.27 -3.07
CA PRO A 32 -14.96 24.47 -1.81
C PRO A 32 -15.64 23.74 -0.63
N GLY A 33 -15.89 22.44 -0.79
CA GLY A 33 -16.42 21.56 0.27
C GLY A 33 -15.34 20.63 0.84
N PRO A 34 -15.38 20.28 2.14
CA PRO A 34 -14.50 19.24 2.70
C PRO A 34 -14.65 17.90 1.98
N GLU A 35 -15.81 17.61 1.41
CA GLU A 35 -16.13 16.38 0.68
C GLU A 35 -15.35 16.30 -0.64
N ALA A 36 -15.20 17.42 -1.35
CA ALA A 36 -14.46 17.49 -2.61
C ALA A 36 -12.95 17.24 -2.40
N LYS A 37 -12.40 17.73 -1.28
CA LYS A 37 -11.00 17.48 -0.89
C LYS A 37 -10.76 16.02 -0.52
N CYS A 38 -11.70 15.38 0.19
CA CYS A 38 -11.67 13.95 0.45
C CYS A 38 -11.73 13.14 -0.86
N GLY A 39 -12.67 13.48 -1.74
CA GLY A 39 -12.85 12.81 -3.04
C GLY A 39 -11.61 12.90 -3.92
N TYR A 40 -10.94 14.05 -3.94
CA TYR A 40 -9.67 14.23 -4.65
C TYR A 40 -8.60 13.22 -4.20
N ALA A 41 -8.39 13.06 -2.89
CA ALA A 41 -7.42 12.10 -2.37
C ALA A 41 -7.80 10.65 -2.68
N ILE A 42 -9.08 10.29 -2.54
CA ILE A 42 -9.56 8.92 -2.80
C ILE A 42 -9.37 8.54 -4.27
N ILE A 43 -9.73 9.44 -5.19
CA ILE A 43 -9.57 9.20 -6.63
C ILE A 43 -8.09 9.11 -7.00
N LEU A 44 -7.23 9.95 -6.42
CA LEU A 44 -5.78 9.85 -6.60
C LEU A 44 -5.23 8.50 -6.14
N MET A 45 -5.63 8.03 -4.96
CA MET A 45 -5.22 6.71 -4.46
C MET A 45 -5.72 5.59 -5.37
N ALA A 46 -6.98 5.64 -5.80
CA ALA A 46 -7.57 4.64 -6.69
C ALA A 46 -6.82 4.55 -8.02
N LEU A 47 -6.46 5.71 -8.61
CA LEU A 47 -5.66 5.75 -9.83
C LEU A 47 -4.25 5.21 -9.60
N TYR A 48 -3.59 5.54 -8.49
CA TYR A 48 -2.25 5.02 -8.19
C TYR A 48 -2.23 3.53 -7.87
N TRP A 49 -3.27 3.00 -7.22
CA TRP A 49 -3.44 1.57 -7.05
C TRP A 49 -3.71 0.86 -8.37
N GLY A 50 -4.61 1.38 -9.19
CA GLY A 50 -4.94 0.79 -10.49
C GLY A 50 -3.80 0.82 -11.50
N THR A 51 -2.93 1.84 -11.42
CA THR A 51 -1.78 1.98 -12.33
C THR A 51 -0.50 1.29 -11.85
N GLY A 52 -0.44 0.85 -10.58
CA GLY A 52 0.75 0.21 -10.01
C GLY A 52 2.02 1.08 -10.11
N CYS A 53 1.83 2.39 -10.19
CA CYS A 53 2.88 3.34 -10.55
C CYS A 53 3.91 3.57 -9.44
N LEU A 54 3.49 3.35 -8.19
CA LEU A 54 4.26 3.50 -6.97
C LEU A 54 4.11 2.21 -6.15
N PRO A 55 5.08 1.86 -5.29
CA PRO A 55 4.91 0.76 -4.35
C PRO A 55 3.64 0.93 -3.53
N LEU A 56 2.88 -0.14 -3.32
CA LEU A 56 1.65 -0.12 -2.53
C LEU A 56 1.82 0.57 -1.16
N PRO A 57 2.94 0.37 -0.40
CA PRO A 57 3.14 1.08 0.87
C PRO A 57 3.27 2.60 0.73
N VAL A 58 3.81 3.08 -0.40
CA VAL A 58 4.00 4.52 -0.64
C VAL A 58 2.67 5.17 -1.03
N THR A 59 1.88 4.49 -1.86
CA THR A 59 0.54 4.98 -2.24
C THR A 59 -0.42 5.02 -1.08
N THR A 60 -0.36 4.02 -0.19
CA THR A 60 -1.20 4.00 1.00
C THR A 60 -0.85 5.11 1.98
N LEU A 61 0.37 5.66 1.99
CA LEU A 61 0.77 6.75 2.89
C LEU A 61 0.38 8.16 2.40
N LEU A 62 -0.06 8.31 1.14
CA LEU A 62 -0.45 9.60 0.56
C LEU A 62 -1.48 10.41 1.39
N PRO A 63 -2.56 9.80 1.93
CA PRO A 63 -3.54 10.51 2.75
C PRO A 63 -2.96 11.18 3.99
N VAL A 64 -1.93 10.58 4.60
CA VAL A 64 -1.24 11.14 5.78
C VAL A 64 -0.70 12.54 5.51
N ILE A 65 -0.29 12.81 4.28
CA ILE A 65 0.26 14.10 3.85
C ILE A 65 -0.84 14.97 3.23
N LEU A 66 -1.66 14.39 2.35
CA LEU A 66 -2.68 15.12 1.58
C LEU A 66 -3.82 15.66 2.46
N PHE A 67 -4.31 14.89 3.44
CA PHE A 67 -5.41 15.32 4.31
C PHE A 67 -5.09 16.52 5.21
N PRO A 68 -3.95 16.56 5.94
CA PRO A 68 -3.59 17.74 6.71
C PRO A 68 -3.24 18.94 5.82
N MET A 69 -2.61 18.72 4.66
CA MET A 69 -2.26 19.79 3.72
C MET A 69 -3.51 20.45 3.11
N MET A 70 -4.57 19.70 2.87
CA MET A 70 -5.86 20.23 2.39
C MET A 70 -6.75 20.76 3.53
N GLY A 71 -6.34 20.62 4.80
CA GLY A 71 -7.10 21.05 5.96
C GLY A 71 -8.37 20.25 6.23
N VAL A 72 -8.40 18.98 5.80
CA VAL A 72 -9.57 18.08 5.99
C VAL A 72 -9.56 17.47 7.39
N MET A 73 -8.41 16.99 7.84
CA MET A 73 -8.24 16.26 9.10
C MET A 73 -6.87 16.57 9.69
N LYS A 74 -6.75 16.57 11.03
CA LYS A 74 -5.44 16.78 11.70
C LYS A 74 -4.51 15.60 11.43
N SER A 75 -3.21 15.87 11.34
CA SER A 75 -2.19 14.83 11.14
C SER A 75 -2.24 13.73 12.20
N SER A 76 -2.50 14.08 13.47
CA SER A 76 -2.65 13.12 14.57
C SER A 76 -3.80 12.15 14.37
N GLU A 77 -4.94 12.63 13.88
CA GLU A 77 -6.14 11.82 13.65
C GLU A 77 -5.92 10.87 12.47
N VAL A 78 -5.30 11.35 11.39
CA VAL A 78 -4.98 10.51 10.23
C VAL A 78 -3.98 9.41 10.62
N CYS A 79 -2.91 9.75 11.33
CA CYS A 79 -1.92 8.77 11.79
C CYS A 79 -2.52 7.70 12.71
N SER A 80 -3.49 8.06 13.55
CA SER A 80 -4.18 7.10 14.42
C SER A 80 -4.91 6.01 13.63
N GLN A 81 -5.39 6.30 12.42
CA GLN A 81 -6.09 5.33 11.57
C GLN A 81 -5.15 4.30 10.93
N TYR A 82 -3.84 4.58 10.85
CA TYR A 82 -2.86 3.61 10.32
C TYR A 82 -2.45 2.58 11.36
N LEU A 83 -2.49 2.94 12.65
CA LEU A 83 -2.09 2.09 13.77
C LEU A 83 -3.30 1.47 14.47
N THR A 84 -4.28 0.98 13.69
CA THR A 84 -5.44 0.28 14.21
C THR A 84 -5.06 -1.09 14.79
N ASP A 85 -5.87 -1.59 15.72
CA ASP A 85 -5.63 -2.88 16.38
C ASP A 85 -5.41 -4.03 15.38
N SER A 86 -6.18 -4.04 14.29
CA SER A 86 -6.03 -5.03 13.20
C SER A 86 -4.66 -4.97 12.53
N ASN A 87 -4.14 -3.77 12.25
CA ASN A 87 -2.82 -3.61 11.64
C ASN A 87 -1.71 -4.02 12.62
N MET A 88 -1.88 -3.69 13.90
CA MET A 88 -0.94 -4.11 14.96
C MET A 88 -0.91 -5.61 15.15
N LEU A 89 -2.07 -6.28 15.12
CA LEU A 89 -2.16 -7.74 15.15
C LEU A 89 -1.46 -8.39 13.94
N PHE A 90 -1.57 -7.79 12.75
CA PHE A 90 -0.88 -8.28 11.57
C PHE A 90 0.64 -8.13 11.69
N ILE A 91 1.13 -7.01 12.22
CA ILE A 91 2.56 -6.83 12.51
C ILE A 91 3.01 -7.86 13.55
N GLY A 92 2.22 -8.08 14.61
CA GLY A 92 2.51 -9.06 15.64
C GLY A 92 2.57 -10.50 15.10
N SER A 93 1.65 -10.88 14.22
CA SER A 93 1.64 -12.23 13.62
C SER A 93 2.83 -12.45 12.69
N MET A 94 3.23 -11.42 11.92
CA MET A 94 4.46 -11.46 11.12
C MET A 94 5.71 -11.57 11.99
N LEU A 95 5.78 -10.84 13.11
CA LEU A 95 6.88 -10.94 14.06
C LEU A 95 7.02 -12.37 14.61
N VAL A 96 5.89 -12.99 15.00
CA VAL A 96 5.87 -14.39 15.45
C VAL A 96 6.32 -15.32 14.34
N ALA A 97 5.85 -15.15 13.10
CA ALA A 97 6.27 -15.97 11.97
C ALA A 97 7.80 -15.90 11.73
N ILE A 98 8.38 -14.70 11.80
CA ILE A 98 9.84 -14.50 11.67
C ILE A 98 10.59 -15.18 12.83
N ALA A 99 10.08 -15.08 14.06
CA ALA A 99 10.67 -15.79 15.19
C ALA A 99 10.63 -17.31 15.00
N LEU A 100 9.51 -17.85 14.51
CA LEU A 100 9.37 -19.28 14.18
C LEU A 100 10.32 -19.73 13.07
N GLU A 101 10.57 -18.88 12.08
CA GLU A 101 11.55 -19.11 11.02
C GLU A 101 12.97 -19.13 11.58
N HIS A 102 13.34 -18.14 12.39
CA HIS A 102 14.68 -18.02 12.96
C HIS A 102 15.06 -19.23 13.84
N TRP A 103 14.11 -19.74 14.63
CA TRP A 103 14.32 -20.95 15.44
C TRP A 103 14.18 -22.25 14.64
N ASN A 104 13.92 -22.17 13.34
CA ASN A 104 13.62 -23.29 12.45
C ASN A 104 12.50 -24.20 13.02
N LEU A 105 11.54 -23.62 13.75
CA LEU A 105 10.49 -24.39 14.42
C LEU A 105 9.60 -25.10 13.41
N HIS A 106 9.31 -24.43 12.29
CA HIS A 106 8.56 -25.00 11.16
C HIS A 106 9.21 -26.30 10.63
N MET A 107 10.55 -26.36 10.54
CA MET A 107 11.28 -27.58 10.14
C MET A 107 11.23 -28.66 11.22
N ARG A 108 11.37 -28.30 12.50
CA ARG A 108 11.27 -29.27 13.61
C ARG A 108 9.91 -29.94 13.64
N ILE A 109 8.84 -29.15 13.51
CA ILE A 109 7.47 -29.66 13.46
C ILE A 109 7.28 -30.52 12.21
N ALA A 110 7.77 -30.09 11.04
CA ALA A 110 7.68 -30.88 9.81
C ALA A 110 8.36 -32.24 9.94
N PHE A 111 9.57 -32.31 10.52
CA PHE A 111 10.27 -33.57 10.76
C PHE A 111 9.59 -34.44 11.81
N GLN A 112 9.04 -33.85 12.88
CA GLN A 112 8.27 -34.61 13.88
C GLN A 112 7.03 -35.25 13.27
N VAL A 113 6.29 -34.52 12.43
CA VAL A 113 5.14 -35.05 11.70
C VAL A 113 5.58 -36.16 10.72
N LEU A 114 6.70 -35.97 10.03
CA LEU A 114 7.26 -36.98 9.12
C LEU A 114 7.63 -38.29 9.84
N LEU A 115 8.22 -38.19 11.04
CA LEU A 115 8.53 -39.37 11.86
C LEU A 115 7.27 -40.04 12.40
N PHE A 116 6.21 -39.27 12.70
CA PHE A 116 4.95 -39.80 13.21
C PHE A 116 4.13 -40.52 12.14
N VAL A 117 4.01 -39.93 10.94
CA VAL A 117 3.25 -40.52 9.81
C VAL A 117 4.07 -41.57 9.06
N GLY A 118 5.40 -41.46 9.10
CA GLY A 118 6.33 -42.32 8.38
C GLY A 118 6.68 -41.80 6.98
N LEU A 119 7.77 -42.32 6.43
CA LEU A 119 8.39 -41.88 5.16
C LEU A 119 7.73 -42.49 3.90
N LYS A 120 6.61 -43.20 4.04
CA LYS A 120 5.90 -43.81 2.91
C LYS A 120 4.81 -42.83 2.46
N PRO A 121 5.04 -42.00 1.42
CA PRO A 121 3.93 -41.30 0.78
C PRO A 121 2.92 -42.36 0.35
N ALA A 122 1.64 -42.12 0.64
CA ALA A 122 0.57 -43.02 0.23
C ALA A 122 0.66 -43.21 -1.29
N LEU A 123 1.00 -44.44 -1.69
CA LEU A 123 0.89 -44.93 -3.05
C LEU A 123 -0.55 -44.86 -3.52
#